data_AF-A0A6V8EXZ6-F1
#
_entry.id   AF-A0A6V8EXZ6-F1
#
_cell.length_a   1.000
_cell.length_b   1.000
_cell.length_c   1.000
_cell.angle_alpha   90.00
_cell.angle_beta   90.00
_cell.angle_gamma   90.00
#
_symmetry.space_group_name_H-M   'P 1'
#
loop_
_entity.id
_entity.type
_entity.pdbx_description
1 polymer ?
#
loop_
_entity_poly.entity_id
_entity_poly.type
_entity_poly.pdbx_seq_one_letter_code
_entity_poly.pdbx_strand_id
1 'polypeptide(L)'
;MAGNRGDDIVLAGSGGQRASATLSAIFDQTHRSTALILAIDSLIIVLIAWDFASLSQQYIGRGAMLMWAIPLFITTSTWFSYRSRRRWAYWPAAMIIAIAAVIFFLLFLANLYATLGGAAGGILFMLIMGYASFSSFQRVRYHFSPLYRKGYTTFVPTPEVELEEGEMLAACPSCMAVLAIRPDLLSPSDTCPHCHSPLVSKELAKRHGWEEE
;
A
#
# COMPACT_ATOMS: atom_id res chain seq x y z
N MET A 1 29.16 4.08 4.96
CA MET A 1 28.00 3.53 5.67
C MET A 1 27.40 2.44 4.79
N ALA A 2 27.91 1.21 4.92
CA ALA A 2 27.41 0.05 4.18
C ALA A 2 26.13 -0.42 4.86
N GLY A 3 25.03 -0.51 4.10
CA GLY A 3 23.74 -0.97 4.62
C GLY A 3 23.86 -2.39 5.18
N ASN A 4 23.23 -2.62 6.33
CA ASN A 4 23.08 -3.93 6.94
C ASN A 4 22.34 -4.85 5.96
N ARG A 5 23.05 -5.81 5.36
CA ARG A 5 22.54 -6.75 4.33
C ARG A 5 21.88 -8.00 4.93
N GLY A 6 21.92 -8.17 6.26
CA GLY A 6 21.42 -9.37 6.94
C GLY A 6 19.89 -9.52 6.91
N ASP A 7 19.17 -8.42 6.71
CA ASP A 7 17.70 -8.39 6.74
C ASP A 7 17.06 -8.66 5.36
N ASP A 8 17.87 -8.79 4.30
CA ASP A 8 17.40 -8.95 2.93
C ASP A 8 17.21 -10.43 2.58
N ILE A 9 15.96 -10.86 2.42
CA ILE A 9 15.64 -12.21 1.93
C ILE A 9 15.97 -12.35 0.43
N VAL A 10 17.06 -13.06 0.14
CA VAL A 10 17.47 -13.38 -1.24
C VAL A 10 16.95 -14.76 -1.62
N LEU A 11 16.27 -14.86 -2.76
CA LEU A 11 15.79 -16.14 -3.29
C LEU A 11 16.98 -16.91 -3.89
N ALA A 12 17.31 -18.06 -3.30
CA ALA A 12 18.39 -18.92 -3.76
C ALA A 12 18.15 -19.36 -5.23
N GLY A 13 19.17 -19.21 -6.08
CA GLY A 13 19.10 -19.56 -7.51
C GLY A 13 18.53 -18.48 -8.44
N SER A 14 18.01 -17.36 -7.92
CA SER A 14 17.67 -16.22 -8.78
C SER A 14 18.94 -15.43 -9.11
N GLY A 15 19.26 -15.30 -10.39
CA GLY A 15 20.31 -14.40 -10.85
C GLY A 15 19.96 -12.96 -10.47
N GLY A 16 20.35 -12.52 -9.27
CA GLY A 16 20.36 -11.14 -8.82
C GLY A 16 19.03 -10.36 -8.89
N GLN A 17 17.86 -11.00 -8.88
CA GLN A 17 16.58 -10.28 -8.97
C GLN A 17 15.78 -10.31 -7.66
N ARG A 18 15.85 -9.14 -7.02
CA ARG A 18 15.19 -8.59 -5.83
C ARG A 18 13.65 -8.71 -5.81
N ALA A 19 13.07 -9.88 -6.05
CA ALA A 19 11.62 -10.03 -6.18
C ALA A 19 10.83 -9.69 -4.88
N SER A 20 11.39 -9.98 -3.70
CA SER A 20 10.74 -9.69 -2.42
C SER A 20 10.95 -8.25 -1.93
N ALA A 21 12.16 -7.72 -2.07
CA ALA A 21 12.47 -6.32 -1.77
C ALA A 21 11.73 -5.33 -2.70
N THR A 22 11.47 -5.72 -3.96
CA THR A 22 10.66 -4.90 -4.87
C THR A 22 9.18 -4.92 -4.50
N LEU A 23 8.60 -6.06 -4.13
CA LEU A 23 7.18 -6.15 -3.78
C LEU A 23 6.85 -5.34 -2.50
N SER A 24 7.69 -5.45 -1.47
CA SER A 24 7.56 -4.68 -0.23
C SER A 24 7.76 -3.18 -0.48
N ALA A 25 8.78 -2.78 -1.25
CA ALA A 25 8.99 -1.38 -1.64
C ALA A 25 7.81 -0.81 -2.46
N ILE A 26 7.28 -1.58 -3.42
CA ILE A 26 6.10 -1.20 -4.21
C ILE A 26 4.87 -1.05 -3.31
N PHE A 27 4.67 -1.98 -2.36
CA PHE A 27 3.59 -1.88 -1.39
C PHE A 27 3.74 -0.63 -0.52
N ASP A 28 4.91 -0.36 0.03
CA ASP A 28 5.18 0.78 0.91
C ASP A 28 4.97 2.11 0.17
N GLN A 29 5.42 2.21 -1.08
CA GLN A 29 5.17 3.36 -1.95
C GLN A 29 3.66 3.53 -2.20
N THR A 30 2.95 2.45 -2.49
CA THR A 30 1.50 2.46 -2.74
C THR A 30 0.73 2.84 -1.48
N HIS A 31 1.13 2.32 -0.32
CA HIS A 31 0.54 2.64 0.97
C HIS A 31 0.78 4.10 1.35
N ARG A 32 2.02 4.60 1.22
CA ARG A 32 2.34 6.02 1.52
C ARG A 32 1.59 6.99 0.62
N SER A 33 1.51 6.70 -0.69
CA SER A 33 0.74 7.54 -1.62
C SER A 33 -0.76 7.51 -1.32
N THR A 34 -1.30 6.33 -0.97
CA THR A 34 -2.71 6.18 -0.60
C THR A 34 -3.04 6.85 0.73
N ALA A 35 -2.14 6.81 1.71
CA ALA A 35 -2.30 7.51 2.98
C ALA A 35 -2.25 9.04 2.83
N LEU A 36 -1.45 9.57 1.90
CA LEU A 36 -1.44 10.99 1.58
C LEU A 36 -2.77 11.41 0.95
N ILE A 37 -3.25 10.64 -0.03
CA ILE A 37 -4.52 10.93 -0.73
C ILE A 37 -5.70 10.82 0.22
N LEU A 38 -5.73 9.82 1.09
CA LEU A 38 -6.74 9.73 2.16
C LEU A 38 -6.78 11.00 3.02
N ALA A 39 -5.63 11.64 3.29
CA ALA A 39 -5.57 12.90 4.02
C ALA A 39 -6.21 14.06 3.22
N ILE A 40 -5.93 14.13 1.92
CA ILE A 40 -6.51 15.14 1.02
C ILE A 40 -8.03 14.94 0.90
N ASP A 41 -8.48 13.71 0.67
CA ASP A 41 -9.90 13.36 0.56
C ASP A 41 -10.64 13.67 1.87
N SER A 42 -10.01 13.37 3.01
CA SER A 42 -10.52 13.71 4.33
C SER A 42 -10.71 15.22 4.49
N LEU A 43 -9.72 16.02 4.06
CA LEU A 43 -9.82 17.47 4.10
C LEU A 43 -10.98 17.96 3.23
N ILE A 44 -11.13 17.44 2.01
CA ILE A 44 -12.20 17.83 1.10
C ILE A 44 -13.58 17.49 1.68
N ILE A 45 -13.74 16.30 2.27
CA ILE A 45 -14.99 15.90 2.94
C ILE A 45 -15.32 16.87 4.09
N VAL A 46 -14.32 17.29 4.87
CA VAL A 46 -14.51 18.25 5.95
C VAL A 46 -14.91 19.63 5.42
N LEU A 47 -14.31 20.09 4.32
CA LEU A 47 -14.69 21.36 3.67
C LEU A 47 -16.13 21.33 3.16
N ILE A 48 -16.54 20.23 2.53
CA ILE A 48 -17.94 20.07 2.09
C ILE A 48 -18.89 20.02 3.28
N ALA A 49 -18.50 19.34 4.36
CA ALA A 49 -19.29 19.33 5.59
C ALA A 49 -19.41 20.72 6.23
N TRP A 50 -18.37 21.56 6.11
CA TRP A 50 -18.41 22.96 6.53
C TRP A 50 -19.40 23.77 5.68
N ASP A 51 -19.35 23.64 4.35
CA ASP A 51 -20.31 24.32 3.47
C ASP A 51 -21.74 23.89 3.77
N PHE A 52 -21.98 22.59 3.96
CA PHE A 52 -23.28 22.07 4.35
C PHE A 52 -23.73 22.59 5.72
N ALA A 53 -22.82 22.66 6.69
CA ALA A 53 -23.10 23.23 8.01
C ALA A 53 -23.53 24.70 7.90
N SER A 54 -22.90 25.48 7.02
CA SER A 54 -23.27 26.89 6.78
C SER A 54 -24.70 27.03 6.23
N LEU A 55 -25.08 26.19 5.26
CA LEU A 55 -26.42 26.18 4.68
C LEU A 55 -27.49 25.77 5.70
N SER A 56 -27.17 24.81 6.57
CA SER A 56 -28.09 24.31 7.58
C SER A 56 -28.35 25.30 8.74
N GLN A 57 -27.58 26.38 8.86
CA GLN A 57 -27.79 27.42 9.87
C GLN A 57 -29.18 28.06 9.77
N GLN A 58 -29.74 28.14 8.55
CA GLN A 58 -31.09 28.65 8.33
C GLN A 58 -32.17 27.80 9.03
N TYR A 59 -31.92 26.51 9.25
CA TYR A 59 -32.90 25.57 9.80
C TYR A 59 -32.63 25.22 11.26
N ILE A 60 -31.36 25.03 11.64
CA ILE A 60 -30.95 24.49 12.96
C ILE A 60 -30.36 25.60 13.86
N GLY A 61 -30.15 26.80 13.32
CA GLY A 61 -29.53 27.91 14.03
C GLY A 61 -28.02 27.73 14.23
N ARG A 62 -27.42 28.46 15.19
CA ARG A 62 -25.96 28.49 15.40
C ARG A 62 -25.34 27.14 15.77
N GLY A 63 -26.11 26.19 16.30
CA GLY A 63 -25.65 24.84 16.65
C GLY A 63 -25.21 24.01 15.44
N ALA A 64 -25.70 24.34 14.24
CA ALA A 64 -25.35 23.63 13.01
C ALA A 64 -23.84 23.75 12.67
N MET A 65 -23.18 24.78 13.18
CA MET A 65 -21.73 25.00 13.03
C MET A 65 -20.88 23.94 13.75
N LEU A 66 -21.45 23.04 14.56
CA LEU A 66 -20.72 21.92 15.15
C LEU A 66 -20.72 20.66 14.27
N MET A 67 -21.54 20.60 13.22
CA MET A 67 -21.69 19.39 12.40
C MET A 67 -20.43 19.00 11.64
N TRP A 68 -19.58 19.96 11.24
CA TRP A 68 -18.31 19.67 10.55
C TRP A 68 -17.25 19.03 11.49
N ALA A 69 -17.39 19.19 12.81
CA ALA A 69 -16.44 18.64 13.77
C ALA A 69 -16.51 17.10 13.84
N ILE A 70 -17.68 16.52 13.57
CA ILE A 70 -17.90 15.07 13.54
C ILE A 70 -17.07 14.40 12.42
N PRO A 71 -17.23 14.77 11.13
CA PRO A 71 -16.43 14.19 10.07
C PRO A 71 -14.95 14.55 10.21
N LEU A 72 -14.59 15.72 10.76
CA LEU A 72 -13.20 16.04 11.08
C LEU A 72 -12.59 14.98 12.02
N PHE A 73 -13.25 14.67 13.14
CA PHE A 73 -12.74 13.72 14.11
C PHE A 73 -12.65 12.29 13.52
N ILE A 74 -13.67 11.85 12.80
CA ILE A 74 -13.70 10.50 12.20
C ILE A 74 -12.62 10.34 11.13
N THR A 75 -12.49 11.32 10.23
CA THR A 75 -11.54 11.21 9.11
C THR A 75 -10.09 11.35 9.57
N THR A 76 -9.81 12.27 10.51
CA THR A 76 -8.44 12.43 11.06
C THR A 76 -7.99 11.22 11.88
N SER A 77 -8.86 10.66 12.73
CA SER A 77 -8.56 9.45 13.49
C SER A 77 -8.34 8.24 12.59
N THR A 78 -9.14 8.12 11.52
CA THR A 78 -8.99 7.08 10.49
C THR A 78 -7.67 7.25 9.73
N TRP A 79 -7.32 8.47 9.31
CA TRP A 79 -6.07 8.75 8.61
C TRP A 79 -4.84 8.42 9.45
N PHE A 80 -4.80 8.87 10.71
CA PHE A 80 -3.67 8.59 11.61
C PHE A 80 -3.53 7.08 11.88
N SER A 81 -4.67 6.40 12.06
CA SER A 81 -4.71 4.96 12.27
C SER A 81 -4.35 4.16 11.01
N TYR A 82 -4.72 4.67 9.84
CA TYR A 82 -4.37 4.08 8.55
C TYR A 82 -2.87 4.19 8.28
N ARG A 83 -2.28 5.38 8.52
CA ARG A 83 -0.84 5.64 8.41
C ARG A 83 -0.01 4.76 9.35
N SER A 84 -0.53 4.47 10.54
CA SER A 84 0.10 3.58 11.53
C SER A 84 -0.25 2.09 11.32
N ARG A 85 -0.84 1.73 10.17
CA ARG A 85 -1.20 0.35 9.78
C ARG A 85 -2.08 -0.39 10.80
N ARG A 86 -2.95 0.32 11.53
CA ARG A 86 -3.85 -0.32 12.50
C ARG A 86 -4.93 -1.11 11.76
N ARG A 87 -5.12 -2.38 12.17
CA ARG A 87 -6.07 -3.32 11.54
C ARG A 87 -7.49 -2.77 11.42
N TRP A 88 -7.95 -1.99 12.41
CA TRP A 88 -9.31 -1.42 12.41
C TRP A 88 -9.53 -0.36 11.32
N ALA A 89 -8.47 0.36 10.92
CA ALA A 89 -8.57 1.50 10.00
C ALA A 89 -8.57 1.11 8.52
N TYR A 90 -8.32 -0.15 8.20
CA TYR A 90 -8.25 -0.66 6.83
C TYR A 90 -9.56 -0.42 6.05
N TRP A 91 -10.68 -0.91 6.60
CA TRP A 91 -11.99 -0.77 5.97
C TRP A 91 -12.55 0.66 6.03
N PRO A 92 -12.47 1.38 7.16
CA PRO A 92 -12.86 2.80 7.22
C PRO A 92 -12.14 3.66 6.19
N ALA A 93 -10.84 3.46 5.97
CA ALA A 93 -10.10 4.21 4.95
C ALA A 93 -10.62 3.91 3.53
N ALA A 94 -10.89 2.65 3.21
CA ALA A 94 -11.48 2.26 1.92
C ALA A 94 -12.86 2.92 1.71
N MET A 95 -13.68 3.00 2.78
CA MET A 95 -14.99 3.65 2.73
C MET A 95 -14.87 5.16 2.51
N ILE A 96 -13.94 5.85 3.17
CA ILE A 96 -13.71 7.28 2.97
C ILE A 96 -13.31 7.57 1.53
N ILE A 97 -12.36 6.79 0.97
CA ILE A 97 -11.92 6.96 -0.43
C ILE A 97 -13.08 6.67 -1.39
N ALA A 98 -13.93 5.68 -1.09
CA ALA A 98 -15.12 5.38 -1.91
C ALA A 98 -16.15 6.52 -1.88
N ILE A 99 -16.42 7.09 -0.70
CA ILE A 99 -17.32 8.24 -0.55
C ILE A 99 -16.74 9.44 -1.29
N ALA A 100 -15.45 9.72 -1.15
CA ALA A 100 -14.77 10.79 -1.88
C ALA A 100 -14.88 10.59 -3.41
N ALA A 101 -14.70 9.37 -3.91
CA ALA A 101 -14.84 9.06 -5.33
C ALA A 101 -16.25 9.39 -5.87
N VAL A 102 -17.29 9.09 -5.09
CA VAL A 102 -18.68 9.43 -5.42
C VAL A 102 -18.89 10.95 -5.38
N ILE A 103 -18.38 11.63 -4.36
CA ILE A 103 -18.46 13.10 -4.26
C ILE A 103 -17.79 13.77 -5.46
N PHE A 104 -16.56 13.37 -5.81
CA PHE A 104 -15.86 13.89 -6.99
C PHE A 104 -16.61 13.61 -8.28
N PHE A 105 -17.26 12.45 -8.39
CA PHE A 105 -18.08 12.13 -9.55
C PHE A 105 -19.31 13.06 -9.66
N LEU A 106 -19.99 13.34 -8.55
CA LEU A 106 -21.12 14.27 -8.53
C LEU A 106 -20.67 15.70 -8.87
N LEU A 107 -19.53 16.14 -8.33
CA LEU A 107 -18.93 17.44 -8.67
C LEU A 107 -18.53 17.51 -10.15
N PHE A 108 -18.01 16.42 -10.72
CA PHE A 108 -17.75 16.33 -12.15
C PHE A 108 -19.03 16.52 -12.98
N LEU A 109 -20.12 15.83 -12.64
CA LEU A 109 -21.42 15.98 -13.30
C LEU A 109 -21.95 17.41 -13.21
N ALA A 110 -21.85 18.04 -12.04
CA ALA A 110 -22.28 19.43 -11.85
C ALA A 110 -21.47 20.41 -12.73
N ASN A 111 -20.15 20.24 -12.80
CA ASN A 111 -19.29 21.08 -13.62
C ASN A 111 -19.47 20.81 -15.13
N LEU A 112 -19.73 19.57 -15.52
CA LEU A 112 -20.09 19.20 -16.90
C LEU A 112 -21.37 19.92 -17.31
N TYR A 113 -22.41 19.87 -16.47
CA TYR A 113 -23.68 20.56 -16.74
C TYR A 113 -23.48 22.07 -16.88
N ALA A 114 -22.74 22.70 -15.97
CA ALA A 114 -22.44 24.15 -16.04
C ALA A 114 -21.67 24.53 -17.31
N THR A 115 -20.71 23.69 -17.72
CA THR A 115 -19.89 23.89 -18.92
C THR A 115 -20.75 23.79 -20.20
N LEU A 116 -21.66 22.82 -20.27
CA LEU A 116 -22.63 22.70 -21.37
C LEU A 116 -23.57 23.92 -21.46
N GLY A 117 -23.86 24.57 -20.33
CA GLY A 117 -24.60 25.83 -20.25
C GLY A 117 -23.82 27.09 -20.65
N GLY A 118 -22.57 26.95 -21.12
CA GLY A 118 -21.75 28.08 -21.60
C GLY A 118 -20.73 28.63 -20.60
N ALA A 119 -20.63 28.05 -19.39
CA ALA A 119 -19.62 28.46 -18.40
C ALA A 119 -18.24 27.84 -18.71
N ALA A 120 -17.58 28.34 -19.77
CA ALA A 120 -16.29 27.82 -20.24
C ALA A 120 -15.17 27.85 -19.17
N GLY A 121 -15.27 28.73 -18.17
CA GLY A 121 -14.32 28.79 -17.06
C GLY A 121 -14.30 27.53 -16.17
N GLY A 122 -15.34 26.70 -16.22
CA GLY A 122 -15.47 25.47 -15.42
C GLY A 122 -14.76 24.23 -15.99
N ILE A 123 -14.22 24.30 -17.21
CA ILE A 123 -13.65 23.13 -17.92
C ILE A 123 -12.48 22.51 -17.13
N LEU A 124 -11.58 23.32 -16.58
CA LEU A 124 -10.45 22.81 -15.80
C LEU A 124 -10.93 22.07 -14.54
N PHE A 125 -11.88 22.65 -13.81
CA PHE A 125 -12.45 22.05 -12.62
C PHE A 125 -13.20 20.75 -12.95
N MET A 126 -13.94 20.72 -14.05
CA MET A 126 -14.57 19.50 -14.57
C MET A 126 -13.51 18.40 -14.77
N LEU A 127 -12.43 18.67 -15.51
CA LEU A 127 -11.41 17.66 -15.80
C LEU A 127 -10.69 17.17 -14.54
N ILE A 128 -10.34 18.07 -13.62
CA ILE A 128 -9.70 17.72 -12.36
C ILE A 128 -10.63 16.84 -11.51
N MET A 129 -11.91 17.18 -11.38
CA MET A 129 -12.88 16.39 -10.61
C MET A 129 -13.12 15.01 -11.24
N GLY A 130 -13.19 14.94 -12.57
CA GLY A 130 -13.29 13.67 -13.29
C GLY A 130 -12.08 12.76 -13.06
N TYR A 131 -10.87 13.32 -13.15
CA TYR A 131 -9.64 12.59 -12.86
C TYR A 131 -9.52 12.18 -11.38
N ALA A 132 -9.91 13.05 -10.45
CA ALA A 132 -9.94 12.76 -9.03
C ALA A 132 -10.89 11.60 -8.70
N SER A 133 -12.08 11.58 -9.31
CA SER A 133 -13.03 10.47 -9.17
C SER A 133 -12.47 9.15 -9.71
N PHE A 134 -11.95 9.16 -10.93
CA PHE A 134 -11.36 7.96 -11.55
C PHE A 134 -10.18 7.39 -10.74
N SER A 135 -9.24 8.25 -10.35
CA SER A 135 -8.07 7.85 -9.57
C SER A 135 -8.43 7.35 -8.17
N SER A 136 -9.44 7.94 -7.52
CA SER A 136 -9.97 7.48 -6.23
C SER A 136 -10.61 6.10 -6.36
N PHE A 137 -11.45 5.88 -7.39
CA PHE A 137 -12.06 4.58 -7.66
C PHE A 137 -11.02 3.47 -7.86
N GLN A 138 -9.93 3.77 -8.58
CA GLN A 138 -8.83 2.81 -8.77
C GLN A 138 -8.15 2.44 -7.44
N ARG A 139 -8.07 3.36 -6.47
CA ARG A 139 -7.50 3.10 -5.14
C ARG A 139 -8.41 2.29 -4.24
N VAL A 140 -9.72 2.46 -4.35
CA VAL A 140 -10.68 1.57 -3.67
C VAL A 140 -10.47 0.13 -4.15
N ARG A 141 -10.25 -0.08 -5.45
CA ARG A 141 -9.99 -1.43 -6.01
C ARG A 141 -8.79 -2.14 -5.38
N TYR A 142 -7.76 -1.42 -4.95
CA TYR A 142 -6.61 -2.03 -4.25
C TYR A 142 -7.04 -2.71 -2.94
N HIS A 143 -7.99 -2.13 -2.22
CA HIS A 143 -8.49 -2.68 -0.95
C HIS A 143 -9.31 -3.97 -1.12
N PHE A 144 -9.83 -4.24 -2.32
CA PHE A 144 -10.47 -5.51 -2.65
C PHE A 144 -9.46 -6.60 -3.04
N SER A 145 -8.21 -6.24 -3.34
CA SER A 145 -7.18 -7.22 -3.67
C SER A 145 -6.66 -7.92 -2.40
N PRO A 146 -6.59 -9.26 -2.36
CA PRO A 146 -6.06 -9.99 -1.20
C PRO A 146 -4.57 -9.69 -0.97
N LEU A 147 -3.85 -9.31 -2.03
CA LEU A 147 -2.44 -8.95 -1.97
C LEU A 147 -2.21 -7.68 -1.13
N TYR A 148 -2.97 -6.61 -1.39
CA TYR A 148 -2.87 -5.37 -0.63
C TYR A 148 -3.27 -5.56 0.84
N ARG A 149 -4.33 -6.36 1.08
CA ARG A 149 -4.77 -6.70 2.44
C ARG A 149 -3.67 -7.42 3.23
N LYS A 150 -3.03 -8.41 2.64
CA LYS A 150 -1.92 -9.14 3.26
C LYS A 150 -0.72 -8.22 3.54
N GLY A 151 -0.33 -7.37 2.58
CA GLY A 151 0.75 -6.39 2.81
C GLY A 151 0.44 -5.38 3.93
N TYR A 152 -0.83 -5.02 4.11
CA TYR A 152 -1.26 -4.12 5.17
C TYR A 152 -1.29 -4.77 6.57
N THR A 153 -1.71 -6.03 6.66
CA THR A 153 -1.88 -6.72 7.96
C THR A 153 -0.64 -7.47 8.41
N THR A 154 0.17 -7.95 7.48
CA THR A 154 1.41 -8.66 7.77
C THR A 154 2.49 -7.62 7.96
N PHE A 155 2.62 -7.12 9.20
CA PHE A 155 3.93 -6.73 9.67
C PHE A 155 4.73 -8.03 9.63
N VAL A 156 5.61 -8.20 8.64
CA VAL A 156 6.73 -9.11 8.82
C VAL A 156 7.69 -8.26 9.64
N PRO A 157 7.72 -8.36 10.98
CA PRO A 157 8.97 -8.03 11.64
C PRO A 157 9.97 -8.94 10.92
N THR A 158 11.03 -8.36 10.34
CA THR A 158 12.22 -9.15 10.05
C THR A 158 12.44 -9.95 11.33
N PRO A 159 12.28 -11.29 11.31
CA PRO A 159 12.46 -12.05 12.53
C PRO A 159 13.88 -11.69 12.95
N GLU A 160 14.00 -11.10 14.14
CA GLU A 160 15.26 -10.73 14.76
C GLU A 160 15.90 -12.07 15.18
N VAL A 161 16.26 -12.85 14.16
CA VAL A 161 17.09 -14.03 14.29
C VAL A 161 18.47 -13.44 14.52
N GLU A 162 19.04 -13.69 15.69
CA GLU A 162 20.47 -13.50 15.91
C GLU A 162 21.20 -14.40 14.89
N LEU A 163 21.45 -13.85 13.71
CA LEU A 163 22.23 -14.48 12.67
C LEU A 163 23.69 -14.49 13.13
N GLU A 164 24.35 -15.64 13.05
CA GLU A 164 25.80 -15.66 13.26
C GLU A 164 26.51 -14.87 12.15
N GLU A 165 27.74 -14.43 12.42
CA GLU A 165 28.52 -13.63 11.47
C GLU A 165 28.67 -14.37 10.13
N GLY A 166 28.08 -13.81 9.06
CA GLY A 166 28.06 -14.40 7.72
C GLY A 166 26.78 -15.16 7.33
N GLU A 167 25.81 -15.31 8.24
CA GLU A 167 24.50 -15.89 7.91
C GLU A 167 23.53 -14.85 7.33
N MET A 168 22.67 -15.29 6.43
CA MET A 168 21.56 -14.50 5.87
C MET A 168 20.29 -15.32 5.77
N LEU A 169 19.14 -14.65 5.88
CA LEU A 169 17.85 -15.31 5.69
C LEU A 169 17.57 -15.50 4.20
N ALA A 170 17.27 -16.72 3.79
CA ALA A 170 16.87 -17.07 2.43
C ALA A 170 15.59 -17.92 2.44
N ALA A 171 14.80 -17.79 1.38
CA ALA A 171 13.62 -18.64 1.18
C ALA A 171 13.97 -19.81 0.25
N CYS A 172 13.54 -21.02 0.62
CA CYS A 172 13.67 -22.20 -0.24
C CYS A 172 12.84 -22.01 -1.53
N PRO A 173 13.41 -22.27 -2.72
CA PRO A 173 12.71 -22.08 -4.00
C PRO A 173 11.54 -23.06 -4.21
N SER A 174 11.53 -24.21 -3.54
CA SER A 174 10.51 -25.25 -3.74
C SER A 174 9.35 -25.17 -2.75
N CYS A 175 9.61 -24.96 -1.46
CA CYS A 175 8.57 -24.94 -0.43
C CYS A 175 8.35 -23.59 0.26
N MET A 176 9.16 -22.57 -0.07
CA MET A 176 9.11 -21.23 0.54
C MET A 176 9.33 -21.20 2.06
N ALA A 177 9.91 -22.27 2.63
CA ALA A 177 10.40 -22.24 4.00
C ALA A 177 11.52 -21.20 4.13
N VAL A 178 11.54 -20.45 5.24
CA VAL A 178 12.59 -19.46 5.56
C VAL A 178 13.71 -20.18 6.31
N LEU A 179 14.94 -20.03 5.83
CA LEU A 179 16.14 -20.65 6.40
C LEU A 179 17.22 -19.59 6.62
N ALA A 180 18.01 -19.72 7.69
CA ALA A 180 19.28 -19.03 7.80
C ALA A 180 20.35 -19.85 7.05
N ILE A 181 21.04 -19.22 6.10
CA ILE A 181 22.08 -19.86 5.28
C ILE A 181 23.34 -19.01 5.27
N ARG A 182 24.51 -19.65 5.14
CA ARG A 182 25.78 -18.99 4.83
C ARG A 182 26.10 -19.23 3.35
N PRO A 183 25.94 -18.24 2.45
CA PRO A 183 26.10 -18.47 1.02
C PRO A 183 27.50 -18.93 0.63
N ASP A 184 28.50 -18.51 1.39
CA ASP A 184 29.90 -18.88 1.16
C ASP A 184 30.17 -20.37 1.43
N LEU A 185 29.28 -21.05 2.17
CA LEU A 185 29.36 -22.48 2.47
C LEU A 185 28.34 -23.31 1.69
N LEU A 186 27.55 -22.70 0.80
CA LEU A 186 26.52 -23.40 0.07
C LEU A 186 27.12 -24.26 -1.05
N SER A 187 26.76 -25.54 -1.06
CA SER A 187 27.20 -26.53 -2.05
C SER A 187 26.04 -27.02 -2.91
N PRO A 188 26.29 -27.56 -4.12
CA PRO A 188 25.24 -28.18 -4.95
C PRO A 188 24.50 -29.32 -4.25
N SER A 189 25.16 -29.99 -3.31
CA SER A 189 24.62 -31.12 -2.54
C SER A 189 23.67 -30.69 -1.41
N ASP A 190 23.60 -29.40 -1.09
CA ASP A 190 22.75 -28.93 0.00
C ASP A 190 21.27 -28.96 -0.36
N THR A 191 20.49 -29.60 0.51
CA THR A 191 19.05 -29.79 0.35
C THR A 191 18.27 -29.09 1.46
N CYS A 192 17.04 -28.71 1.15
CA CYS A 192 16.15 -28.11 2.14
C CYS A 192 15.75 -29.16 3.20
N PRO A 193 15.92 -28.92 4.51
CA PRO A 193 15.51 -29.85 5.56
C PRO A 193 13.99 -30.09 5.61
N HIS A 194 13.19 -29.20 5.02
CA HIS A 194 11.74 -29.28 5.08
C HIS A 194 11.12 -30.01 3.88
N CYS A 195 11.72 -29.92 2.69
CA CYS A 195 11.18 -30.52 1.47
C CYS A 195 12.18 -31.36 0.67
N HIS A 196 13.42 -31.46 1.15
CA HIS A 196 14.53 -32.23 0.57
C HIS A 196 14.87 -31.86 -0.88
N SER A 197 14.37 -30.73 -1.39
CA SER A 197 14.74 -30.21 -2.71
C SER A 197 16.13 -29.57 -2.66
N PRO A 198 16.89 -29.60 -3.77
CA PRO A 198 18.18 -28.91 -3.84
C PRO A 198 18.00 -27.40 -3.68
N LEU A 199 18.87 -26.77 -2.88
CA LEU A 199 18.86 -25.31 -2.66
C LEU A 199 19.56 -24.55 -3.80
N VAL A 200 20.45 -25.22 -4.52
CA VAL A 200 21.19 -24.70 -5.67
C VAL A 200 20.64 -25.33 -6.95
N SER A 201 20.25 -24.51 -7.93
CA SER A 201 19.84 -25.06 -9.23
C SER A 201 21.03 -25.55 -10.04
N LYS A 202 20.82 -26.54 -10.90
CA LYS A 202 21.87 -27.11 -11.76
C LYS A 202 22.49 -26.05 -12.67
N GLU A 203 21.69 -25.08 -13.12
CA GLU A 203 22.16 -23.95 -13.94
C GLU A 203 23.02 -22.95 -13.16
N LEU A 204 22.80 -22.82 -11.84
CA LEU A 204 23.62 -21.98 -10.97
C LEU A 204 24.94 -22.68 -10.66
N ALA A 205 24.90 -23.97 -10.31
CA ALA A 205 26.08 -24.81 -10.09
C ALA A 205 27.02 -24.80 -11.31
N LYS A 206 26.45 -24.97 -12.51
CA LYS A 206 27.21 -24.91 -13.77
C LYS A 206 27.89 -23.55 -14.01
N ARG A 207 27.24 -22.45 -13.65
CA ARG A 207 27.82 -21.10 -13.79
C ARG A 207 28.96 -20.83 -12.82
N HIS A 208 28.96 -21.50 -11.67
CA HIS A 208 30.00 -21.36 -10.65
C HIS A 208 31.08 -22.45 -10.73
N GLY A 209 31.07 -23.28 -11.78
CA GLY A 209 32.08 -24.32 -11.98
C GLY A 209 31.98 -25.46 -10.97
N TRP A 210 30.83 -25.63 -10.33
CA TRP A 210 30.53 -26.76 -9.46
C TRP A 210 30.04 -27.93 -10.32
N GLU A 211 30.95 -28.52 -11.09
CA GLU A 211 30.67 -29.77 -11.80
C GLU A 211 30.88 -30.93 -10.82
N GLU A 212 29.83 -31.72 -10.62
CA GLU A 212 29.97 -33.09 -10.13
C GLU A 212 30.59 -33.91 -11.27
N GLU A 213 31.72 -34.58 -11.00
CA GLU A 213 32.15 -35.73 -11.79
C GLU A 213 31.10 -36.85 -11.73
#